data_AF-A0A7W1BRH0-F1
#
_entry.id   AF-A0A7W1BRH0-F1
#
_cell.length_a   1.000
_cell.length_b   1.000
_cell.length_c   1.000
_cell.angle_alpha   90.00
_cell.angle_beta   90.00
_cell.angle_gamma   90.00
#
_symmetry.space_group_name_H-M   'P 1'
#
loop_
_entity.id
_entity.type
_entity.pdbx_description
1 polymer ?
#
loop_
_entity_poly.entity_id
_entity_poly.type
_entity_poly.pdbx_seq_one_letter_code
_entity_poly.pdbx_strand_id
1 'polypeptide(L)'
;RYRAPLPVEGWNAQISLMTGMGAAELMLDARVGVLRTLPKADRGAVARLRRTANALEIPWPEDVTYADLVRELDPRLAMHAAFVSESTVLLRGSGYRAFDGTPPHKAVHAGVASTYAHTTAPLRRLVDRYVGEVCVAVSGGAAVPEWARAALPDLPDTMDVSNRRAQQYESGIVSTVEAAVLEPSVGQTFQAVVVDVDEHDGGGTVQLKEPAVTARCEGDDLPLGERVDVTLEVADVTKRLVRFAALAPDRT
;
A
#
# COMPACT_ATOMS: atom_id res chain seq x y z
N ARG A 1 16.43 14.83 0.75
CA ARG A 1 16.59 14.45 -0.67
C ARG A 1 16.35 12.94 -0.77
N TYR A 2 15.25 12.50 -1.37
CA TYR A 2 14.97 11.06 -1.51
C TYR A 2 15.94 10.43 -2.53
N ARG A 3 16.40 9.22 -2.23
CA ARG A 3 17.46 8.51 -2.96
C ARG A 3 16.84 7.75 -4.14
N ALA A 4 17.31 8.02 -5.36
CA ALA A 4 16.97 7.18 -6.50
C ALA A 4 17.60 5.78 -6.29
N PRO A 5 16.85 4.70 -6.56
CA PRO A 5 17.37 3.35 -6.35
C PRO A 5 18.58 3.10 -7.25
N LEU A 6 19.63 2.52 -6.68
CA LEU A 6 20.83 2.17 -7.44
C LEU A 6 20.54 0.95 -8.32
N PRO A 7 21.25 0.76 -9.47
CA PRO A 7 21.09 -0.44 -10.30
C PRO A 7 21.21 -1.75 -9.51
N VAL A 8 22.12 -1.79 -8.53
CA VAL A 8 22.32 -2.95 -7.65
C VAL A 8 21.08 -3.28 -6.81
N GLU A 9 20.29 -2.28 -6.42
CA GLU A 9 19.05 -2.50 -5.66
C GLU A 9 17.97 -3.13 -6.58
N GLY A 10 17.96 -2.75 -7.86
CA GLY A 10 17.12 -3.38 -8.88
C GLY A 10 17.51 -4.85 -9.12
N TRP A 11 18.79 -5.15 -9.28
CA TRP A 11 19.27 -6.53 -9.44
C TRP A 11 18.94 -7.38 -8.21
N ASN A 12 19.20 -6.85 -7.01
CA ASN A 12 18.86 -7.52 -5.76
C ASN A 12 17.35 -7.80 -5.64
N ALA A 13 16.50 -6.87 -6.08
CA ALA A 13 15.05 -7.07 -6.13
C ALA A 13 14.67 -8.23 -7.07
N GLN A 14 15.26 -8.30 -8.27
CA GLN A 14 14.98 -9.39 -9.22
C GLN A 14 15.44 -10.76 -8.70
N ILE A 15 16.63 -10.84 -8.11
CA ILE A 15 17.12 -12.06 -7.46
C ILE A 15 16.17 -12.46 -6.32
N SER A 16 15.76 -11.50 -5.48
CA SER A 16 14.83 -11.77 -4.39
C SER A 16 13.47 -12.28 -4.88
N LEU A 17 12.95 -11.73 -5.99
CA LEU A 17 11.71 -12.18 -6.62
C LEU A 17 11.84 -13.62 -7.12
N MET A 18 12.92 -13.92 -7.85
CA MET A 18 13.20 -15.26 -8.36
C MET A 18 13.30 -16.29 -7.23
N THR A 19 14.02 -15.98 -6.15
CA THR A 19 14.12 -16.87 -4.98
C THR A 19 12.76 -17.11 -4.33
N GLY A 20 11.93 -16.08 -4.22
CA GLY A 20 10.58 -16.22 -3.67
C GLY A 20 9.61 -17.01 -4.56
N MET A 21 9.78 -16.97 -5.88
CA MET A 21 9.04 -17.82 -6.82
C MET A 21 9.46 -19.29 -6.66
N GLY A 22 10.76 -19.59 -6.64
CA GLY A 22 11.27 -20.95 -6.44
C GLY A 22 10.87 -21.54 -5.09
N ALA A 23 10.89 -20.73 -4.02
CA ALA A 23 10.39 -21.17 -2.71
C ALA A 23 8.89 -21.52 -2.74
N ALA A 24 8.08 -20.72 -3.45
CA ALA A 24 6.66 -21.02 -3.63
C ALA A 24 6.44 -22.34 -4.39
N GLU A 25 7.20 -22.58 -5.46
CA GLU A 25 7.15 -23.82 -6.24
C GLU A 25 7.50 -25.04 -5.35
N LEU A 26 8.61 -24.99 -4.60
CA LEU A 26 8.99 -26.07 -3.68
C LEU A 26 7.88 -26.40 -2.66
N MET A 27 7.28 -25.38 -2.05
CA MET A 27 6.20 -25.57 -1.08
C MET A 27 4.93 -26.10 -1.72
N LEU A 28 4.60 -25.67 -2.94
CA LEU A 28 3.45 -26.14 -3.69
C LEU A 28 3.59 -27.62 -4.07
N ASP A 29 4.77 -28.02 -4.56
CA ASP A 29 5.07 -29.40 -4.92
C ASP A 29 5.05 -30.31 -3.68
N ALA A 30 5.63 -29.85 -2.57
CA ALA A 30 5.60 -30.54 -1.29
C ALA A 30 4.23 -30.50 -0.60
N ARG A 31 3.28 -29.70 -1.11
CA ARG A 31 1.94 -29.51 -0.57
C ARG A 31 1.92 -29.02 0.89
N VAL A 32 2.94 -28.28 1.31
CA VAL A 32 3.04 -27.71 2.65
C VAL A 32 3.79 -26.40 2.59
N GLY A 33 3.24 -25.34 3.19
CA GLY A 33 3.92 -24.05 3.26
C GLY A 33 2.98 -22.86 3.36
N VAL A 34 3.48 -21.70 2.93
CA VAL A 34 2.76 -20.42 2.99
C VAL A 34 3.10 -19.52 1.81
N LEU A 35 2.08 -19.02 1.12
CA LEU A 35 2.24 -18.13 -0.03
C LEU A 35 1.89 -16.69 0.33
N ARG A 36 2.55 -15.75 -0.34
CA ARG A 36 2.20 -14.33 -0.34
C ARG A 36 1.26 -14.06 -1.50
N THR A 37 0.03 -13.66 -1.21
CA THR A 37 -0.98 -13.39 -2.24
C THR A 37 -1.30 -11.92 -2.32
N LEU A 38 -1.66 -11.46 -3.51
CA LEU A 38 -2.17 -10.12 -3.75
C LEU A 38 -3.23 -10.23 -4.86
N PRO A 39 -4.52 -9.94 -4.58
CA PRO A 39 -5.53 -9.93 -5.63
C PRO A 39 -5.24 -8.83 -6.66
N LYS A 40 -5.90 -8.90 -7.82
CA LYS A 40 -5.89 -7.77 -8.75
C LYS A 40 -6.50 -6.56 -8.07
N ALA A 41 -5.90 -5.40 -8.31
CA ALA A 41 -6.43 -4.15 -7.80
C ALA A 41 -7.88 -3.95 -8.28
N ASP A 42 -8.72 -3.49 -7.38
CA ASP A 42 -10.10 -3.13 -7.70
C ASP A 42 -10.15 -1.91 -8.62
N ARG A 43 -11.15 -1.85 -9.51
CA ARG A 43 -11.30 -0.75 -10.49
C ARG A 43 -11.51 0.59 -9.80
N GLY A 44 -12.25 0.62 -8.68
CA GLY A 44 -12.46 1.82 -7.87
C GLY A 44 -11.16 2.32 -7.25
N ALA A 45 -10.30 1.42 -6.77
CA ALA A 45 -8.98 1.80 -6.23
C ALA A 45 -8.07 2.41 -7.31
N VAL A 46 -8.08 1.87 -8.53
CA VAL A 46 -7.36 2.46 -9.67
C VAL A 46 -7.93 3.82 -10.06
N ALA A 47 -9.26 3.97 -10.08
CA ALA A 47 -9.92 5.24 -10.37
C ALA A 47 -9.57 6.32 -9.34
N ARG A 48 -9.57 5.98 -8.04
CA ARG A 48 -9.11 6.87 -6.96
C ARG A 48 -7.67 7.31 -7.19
N LEU A 49 -6.77 6.37 -7.51
CA LEU A 49 -5.37 6.72 -7.75
C LEU A 49 -5.19 7.59 -9.00
N ARG A 50 -6.00 7.41 -10.06
CA ARG A 50 -5.99 8.31 -11.23
C ARG A 50 -6.40 9.74 -10.87
N ARG A 51 -7.39 9.91 -9.99
CA ARG A 51 -7.75 11.24 -9.45
C ARG A 51 -6.61 11.86 -8.63
N THR A 52 -5.93 11.06 -7.80
CA THR A 52 -4.73 11.50 -7.09
C THR A 52 -3.62 11.94 -8.04
N ALA A 53 -3.36 11.20 -9.12
CA ALA A 53 -2.37 11.62 -10.13
C ALA A 53 -2.74 12.98 -10.74
N ASN A 54 -4.02 13.18 -11.09
CA ASN A 54 -4.50 14.46 -11.62
C ASN A 54 -4.32 15.61 -10.63
N ALA A 55 -4.64 15.39 -9.35
CA ALA A 55 -4.46 16.34 -8.26
C ALA A 55 -3.00 16.80 -8.09
N LEU A 56 -2.08 15.84 -8.24
CA LEU A 56 -0.64 16.04 -8.14
C LEU A 56 0.01 16.48 -9.46
N GLU A 57 -0.80 16.72 -10.50
CA GLU A 57 -0.36 17.09 -11.85
C GLU A 57 0.62 16.09 -12.49
N ILE A 58 0.44 14.81 -12.18
CA ILE A 58 1.22 13.71 -12.76
C ILE A 58 0.48 13.19 -14.01
N PRO A 59 1.10 13.28 -15.20
CA PRO A 59 0.51 12.72 -16.41
C PRO A 59 0.35 11.20 -16.29
N TRP A 60 -0.88 10.71 -16.45
CA TRP A 60 -1.16 9.28 -16.49
C TRP A 60 -2.08 8.95 -17.68
N PRO A 61 -1.50 8.61 -18.85
CA PRO A 61 -2.26 8.17 -20.02
C PRO A 61 -3.15 6.94 -19.73
N GLU A 62 -4.23 6.77 -20.52
CA GLU A 62 -5.18 5.66 -20.30
C GLU A 62 -4.55 4.27 -20.54
N ASP A 63 -3.64 4.19 -21.50
CA ASP A 63 -2.93 2.98 -21.93
C ASP A 63 -1.73 2.61 -21.05
N VAL A 64 -1.27 3.53 -20.20
CA VAL A 64 -0.17 3.29 -19.26
C VAL A 64 -0.68 2.60 -18.00
N THR A 65 -0.08 1.47 -17.65
CA THR A 65 -0.42 0.80 -16.38
C THR A 65 0.15 1.58 -15.20
N TYR A 66 -0.47 1.45 -14.03
CA TYR A 66 0.05 2.04 -12.79
C TYR A 66 1.52 1.61 -12.51
N ALA A 67 1.85 0.34 -12.78
CA ALA A 67 3.19 -0.18 -12.54
C ALA A 67 4.22 0.49 -13.45
N ASP A 68 3.86 0.79 -14.70
CA ASP A 68 4.73 1.49 -15.65
C ASP A 68 4.92 2.95 -15.24
N LEU A 69 3.84 3.64 -14.89
CA LEU A 69 3.90 5.02 -14.38
C LEU A 69 4.87 5.14 -13.19
N VAL A 70 4.75 4.29 -12.17
CA VAL A 70 5.61 4.38 -10.98
C VAL A 70 7.09 4.17 -11.29
N ARG A 71 7.44 3.40 -12.33
CA ARG A 71 8.85 3.22 -12.72
C ARG A 71 9.44 4.48 -13.36
N GLU A 72 8.61 5.37 -13.89
CA GLU A 72 9.03 6.62 -14.52
C GLU A 72 9.09 7.80 -13.54
N LEU A 73 8.45 7.68 -12.37
CA LEU A 73 8.41 8.74 -11.38
C LEU A 73 9.76 8.95 -10.69
N ASP A 74 10.21 10.21 -10.68
CA ASP A 74 11.34 10.66 -9.85
C ASP A 74 10.90 10.93 -8.39
N PRO A 75 11.26 10.07 -7.41
CA PRO A 75 10.87 10.26 -6.01
C PRO A 75 11.54 11.48 -5.35
N ARG A 76 12.45 12.19 -6.03
CA ARG A 76 13.01 13.46 -5.55
C ARG A 76 12.01 14.61 -5.64
N LEU A 77 10.99 14.48 -6.48
CA LEU A 77 9.91 15.45 -6.60
C LEU A 77 8.83 15.10 -5.56
N ALA A 78 8.42 16.08 -4.75
CA ALA A 78 7.48 15.87 -3.65
C ALA A 78 6.17 15.23 -4.14
N MET A 79 5.64 15.66 -5.29
CA MET A 79 4.41 15.14 -5.87
C MET A 79 4.54 13.66 -6.27
N HIS A 80 5.67 13.30 -6.86
CA HIS A 80 5.95 11.91 -7.25
C HIS A 80 6.08 11.01 -6.02
N ALA A 81 6.78 11.47 -4.97
CA ALA A 81 6.91 10.74 -3.72
C ALA A 81 5.53 10.54 -3.04
N ALA A 82 4.69 11.57 -3.02
CA ALA A 82 3.33 11.49 -2.50
C ALA A 82 2.49 10.48 -3.29
N PHE A 83 2.56 10.50 -4.62
CA PHE A 83 1.85 9.54 -5.46
C PHE A 83 2.28 8.10 -5.23
N VAL A 84 3.58 7.84 -5.09
CA VAL A 84 4.12 6.50 -4.78
C VAL A 84 3.68 6.04 -3.39
N SER A 85 3.49 6.96 -2.44
CA SER A 85 2.92 6.62 -1.13
C SER A 85 1.45 6.24 -1.24
N GLU A 86 0.64 7.04 -1.95
CA GLU A 86 -0.80 6.78 -2.14
C GLU A 86 -1.09 5.51 -2.91
N SER A 87 -0.21 5.13 -3.84
CA SER A 87 -0.41 3.97 -4.67
C SER A 87 -0.34 2.63 -3.93
N THR A 88 0.15 2.62 -2.69
CA THR A 88 0.05 1.48 -1.78
C THR A 88 -1.40 1.02 -1.57
N VAL A 89 -2.40 1.88 -1.82
CA VAL A 89 -3.83 1.51 -1.86
C VAL A 89 -4.12 0.34 -2.80
N LEU A 90 -3.36 0.20 -3.89
CA LEU A 90 -3.51 -0.90 -4.85
C LEU A 90 -2.99 -2.23 -4.31
N LEU A 91 -2.27 -2.23 -3.18
CA LEU A 91 -1.80 -3.42 -2.46
C LEU A 91 -2.82 -3.93 -1.43
N ARG A 92 -4.00 -3.30 -1.32
CA ARG A 92 -5.10 -3.77 -0.46
C ARG A 92 -5.49 -5.20 -0.80
N GLY A 93 -5.77 -5.98 0.24
CA GLY A 93 -6.04 -7.42 0.12
C GLY A 93 -4.79 -8.29 -0.02
N SER A 94 -3.58 -7.71 0.00
CA SER A 94 -2.37 -8.52 0.13
C SER A 94 -2.34 -9.25 1.47
N GLY A 95 -1.93 -10.51 1.46
CA GLY A 95 -2.03 -11.38 2.63
C GLY A 95 -1.18 -12.62 2.50
N TYR A 96 -1.29 -13.49 3.50
CA TYR A 96 -0.66 -14.81 3.48
C TYR A 96 -1.72 -15.91 3.38
N ARG A 97 -1.35 -17.01 2.71
CA ARG A 97 -2.19 -18.20 2.57
C ARG A 97 -1.32 -19.42 2.89
N ALA A 98 -1.49 -19.93 4.11
CA ALA A 98 -0.85 -21.15 4.55
C ALA A 98 -1.64 -22.39 4.11
N PHE A 99 -0.96 -23.52 3.95
CA PHE A 99 -1.56 -24.78 3.57
C PHE A 99 -0.72 -25.96 4.03
N ASP A 100 -1.41 -27.05 4.28
CA ASP A 100 -0.85 -28.37 4.58
C ASP A 100 -1.80 -29.41 3.94
N GLY A 101 -1.33 -30.09 2.89
CA GLY A 101 -2.11 -30.99 2.04
C GLY A 101 -2.69 -30.33 0.79
N THR A 102 -3.73 -29.51 0.91
CA THR A 102 -4.38 -28.90 -0.27
C THR A 102 -3.91 -27.47 -0.49
N PRO A 103 -3.20 -27.17 -1.60
CA PRO A 103 -2.79 -25.81 -1.90
C PRO A 103 -3.97 -24.85 -2.10
N PRO A 104 -3.82 -23.57 -1.74
CA PRO A 104 -4.86 -22.56 -1.91
C PRO A 104 -5.18 -22.32 -3.40
N HIS A 105 -6.46 -22.31 -3.75
CA HIS A 105 -6.92 -22.03 -5.10
C HIS A 105 -6.63 -20.56 -5.48
N LYS A 106 -6.05 -20.33 -6.67
CA LYS A 106 -5.72 -18.99 -7.20
C LYS A 106 -4.80 -18.15 -6.29
N ALA A 107 -3.77 -18.76 -5.70
CA ALA A 107 -2.78 -18.04 -4.87
C ALA A 107 -1.72 -17.29 -5.69
N VAL A 108 -2.19 -16.34 -6.50
CA VAL A 108 -1.33 -15.48 -7.33
C VAL A 108 -1.05 -14.16 -6.60
N HIS A 109 0.14 -13.62 -6.82
CA HIS A 109 0.49 -12.26 -6.46
C HIS A 109 0.39 -11.35 -7.68
N ALA A 110 -0.68 -10.56 -7.80
CA ALA A 110 -0.97 -9.76 -8.99
C ALA A 110 0.18 -8.83 -9.42
N GLY A 111 0.88 -8.22 -8.46
CA GLY A 111 2.03 -7.34 -8.75
C GLY A 111 3.28 -8.07 -9.25
N VAL A 112 3.36 -9.38 -9.05
CA VAL A 112 4.48 -10.24 -9.52
C VAL A 112 4.04 -11.08 -10.72
N ALA A 113 2.73 -11.20 -10.95
CA ALA A 113 2.11 -12.07 -11.96
C ALA A 113 2.51 -13.56 -11.84
N SER A 114 2.84 -14.02 -10.63
CA SER A 114 3.22 -15.41 -10.35
C SER A 114 2.82 -15.84 -8.94
N THR A 115 2.98 -17.13 -8.63
CA THR A 115 3.03 -17.64 -7.25
C THR A 115 4.30 -17.14 -6.58
N TYR A 116 4.19 -16.74 -5.32
CA TYR A 116 5.28 -16.05 -4.64
C TYR A 116 5.25 -16.29 -3.14
N ALA A 117 6.43 -16.40 -2.54
CA ALA A 117 6.61 -16.47 -1.11
C ALA A 117 7.70 -15.50 -0.65
N HIS A 118 7.55 -14.97 0.56
CA HIS A 118 8.63 -14.22 1.20
C HIS A 118 9.63 -15.19 1.82
N THR A 119 10.86 -15.19 1.32
CA THR A 119 11.89 -16.16 1.77
C THR A 119 13.28 -15.55 2.02
N THR A 120 13.49 -14.27 1.69
CA THR A 120 14.84 -13.67 1.63
C THR A 120 15.19 -12.75 2.81
N ALA A 121 14.28 -12.57 3.78
CA ALA A 121 14.47 -11.62 4.87
C ALA A 121 14.06 -12.16 6.27
N PRO A 122 14.55 -13.34 6.70
CA PRO A 122 14.17 -13.99 7.97
C PRO A 122 14.53 -13.18 9.22
N LEU A 123 15.47 -12.24 9.15
CA LEU A 123 15.83 -11.39 10.29
C LEU A 123 14.72 -10.39 10.65
N ARG A 124 14.01 -9.87 9.65
CA ARG A 124 13.03 -8.78 9.81
C ARG A 124 11.59 -9.18 9.50
N ARG A 125 11.35 -10.40 9.00
CA ARG A 125 10.03 -10.93 8.72
C ARG A 125 9.92 -12.35 9.26
N LEU A 126 8.87 -12.58 10.05
CA LEU A 126 8.64 -13.87 10.71
C LEU A 126 8.35 -14.98 9.69
N VAL A 127 7.48 -14.74 8.72
CA VAL A 127 7.08 -15.73 7.70
C VAL A 127 8.27 -16.33 6.93
N ASP A 128 9.30 -15.53 6.64
CA ASP A 128 10.50 -15.99 5.92
C ASP A 128 11.25 -17.09 6.68
N ARG A 129 11.15 -17.13 8.02
CA ARG A 129 11.75 -18.20 8.84
C ARG A 129 11.06 -19.54 8.59
N TYR A 130 9.73 -19.53 8.55
CA TYR A 130 8.94 -20.74 8.27
C TYR A 130 9.10 -21.19 6.82
N VAL A 131 9.06 -20.26 5.87
CA VAL A 131 9.30 -20.57 4.44
C VAL A 131 10.68 -21.19 4.26
N GLY A 132 11.72 -20.60 4.87
CA GLY A 132 13.08 -21.13 4.79
C GLY A 132 13.20 -22.56 5.31
N GLU A 133 12.62 -22.85 6.48
CA GLU A 133 12.68 -24.18 7.11
C GLU A 133 11.93 -25.24 6.32
N VAL A 134 10.76 -24.90 5.77
CA VAL A 134 10.04 -25.78 4.84
C VAL A 134 10.89 -26.05 3.60
N CYS A 135 11.45 -25.02 2.98
CA CYS A 135 12.25 -25.17 1.76
C CYS A 135 13.53 -25.99 1.99
N VAL A 136 14.22 -25.80 3.11
CA VAL A 136 15.41 -26.58 3.48
C VAL A 136 15.07 -28.05 3.67
N ALA A 137 13.99 -28.36 4.40
CA ALA A 137 13.57 -29.74 4.62
C ALA A 137 13.18 -30.43 3.31
N VAL A 138 12.34 -29.77 2.50
CA VAL A 138 11.89 -30.29 1.20
C VAL A 138 13.05 -30.53 0.24
N SER A 139 13.96 -29.56 0.12
CA SER A 139 15.13 -29.68 -0.76
C SER A 139 16.08 -30.80 -0.34
N GLY A 140 16.13 -31.09 0.98
CA GLY A 140 16.91 -32.19 1.53
C GLY A 140 16.20 -33.56 1.52
N GLY A 141 14.96 -33.65 1.02
CA GLY A 141 14.15 -34.87 1.07
C GLY A 141 13.73 -35.29 2.50
N ALA A 142 13.80 -34.37 3.46
CA ALA A 142 13.41 -34.61 4.84
C ALA A 142 11.95 -34.21 5.09
N ALA A 143 11.36 -34.75 6.15
CA ALA A 143 10.07 -34.27 6.63
C ALA A 143 10.20 -32.83 7.14
N VAL A 144 9.20 -31.99 6.87
CA VAL A 144 9.13 -30.63 7.43
C VAL A 144 9.08 -30.73 8.97
N PRO A 145 9.90 -29.95 9.70
CA PRO A 145 9.90 -29.97 11.15
C PRO A 145 8.51 -29.66 11.74
N GLU A 146 8.12 -30.43 12.76
CA GLU A 146 6.78 -30.34 13.36
C GLU A 146 6.46 -28.93 13.87
N TRP A 147 7.42 -28.24 14.48
CA TRP A 147 7.22 -26.87 14.97
C TRP A 147 6.86 -25.88 13.85
N ALA A 148 7.41 -26.09 12.64
CA ALA A 148 7.15 -25.22 11.50
C ALA A 148 5.80 -25.56 10.89
N ARG A 149 5.52 -26.86 10.72
CA ARG A 149 4.26 -27.37 10.17
C ARG A 149 3.06 -27.01 11.04
N ALA A 150 3.13 -27.25 12.34
CA ALA A 150 2.04 -26.98 13.29
C ALA A 150 1.69 -25.49 13.41
N ALA A 151 2.65 -24.60 13.14
CA ALA A 151 2.45 -23.15 13.21
C ALA A 151 1.84 -22.55 11.93
N LEU A 152 1.84 -23.28 10.80
CA LEU A 152 1.37 -22.76 9.51
C LEU A 152 -0.08 -22.23 9.56
N PRO A 153 -1.06 -22.91 10.19
CA PRO A 153 -2.44 -22.44 10.20
C PRO A 153 -2.61 -21.04 10.81
N ASP A 154 -1.89 -20.73 11.90
CA ASP A 154 -2.02 -19.49 12.66
C ASP A 154 -1.06 -18.37 12.18
N LEU A 155 -0.10 -18.73 11.34
CA LEU A 155 0.93 -17.81 10.87
C LEU A 155 0.36 -16.63 10.06
N PRO A 156 -0.60 -16.81 9.12
CA PRO A 156 -1.22 -15.69 8.41
C PRO A 156 -1.84 -14.65 9.34
N ASP A 157 -2.61 -15.08 10.35
CA ASP A 157 -3.27 -14.18 11.29
C ASP A 157 -2.25 -13.43 12.15
N THR A 158 -1.20 -14.12 12.60
CA THR A 158 -0.08 -13.51 13.32
C THR A 158 0.60 -12.43 12.47
N MET A 159 0.84 -12.72 11.19
CA MET A 159 1.43 -11.77 10.25
C MET A 159 0.49 -10.57 9.98
N ASP A 160 -0.81 -10.80 9.88
CA ASP A 160 -1.80 -9.74 9.64
C ASP A 160 -1.93 -8.79 10.83
N VAL A 161 -1.92 -9.30 12.06
CA VAL A 161 -1.89 -8.47 13.28
C VAL A 161 -0.61 -7.64 13.34
N SER A 162 0.54 -8.25 13.09
CA SER A 162 1.84 -7.56 13.09
C SER A 162 1.90 -6.47 12.02
N ASN A 163 1.48 -6.79 10.78
CA ASN A 163 1.44 -5.82 9.68
C ASN A 163 0.50 -4.66 9.96
N ARG A 164 -0.69 -4.94 10.50
CA ARG A 164 -1.67 -3.89 10.85
C ARG A 164 -1.10 -2.92 11.89
N ARG A 165 -0.43 -3.44 12.91
CA ARG A 165 0.21 -2.61 13.94
C ARG A 165 1.37 -1.78 13.37
N ALA A 166 2.19 -2.36 12.51
CA ALA A 166 3.27 -1.63 11.84
C ALA A 166 2.72 -0.50 10.95
N GLN A 167 1.70 -0.80 10.14
CA GLN A 167 1.04 0.19 9.28
C GLN A 167 0.39 1.31 10.08
N GLN A 168 -0.32 1.00 11.18
CA GLN A 168 -0.88 2.02 12.06
C GLN A 168 0.18 2.96 12.63
N TYR A 169 1.36 2.42 12.96
CA TYR A 169 2.49 3.22 13.44
C TYR A 169 3.07 4.12 12.34
N GLU A 170 3.30 3.56 11.14
CA GLU A 170 3.80 4.30 9.98
C GLU A 170 2.83 5.41 9.54
N SER A 171 1.55 5.09 9.38
CA SER A 171 0.50 6.09 9.10
C SER A 171 0.44 7.15 10.19
N GLY A 172 0.58 6.76 11.46
CA GLY A 172 0.61 7.69 12.58
C GLY A 172 1.78 8.68 12.50
N ILE A 173 2.95 8.26 12.03
CA ILE A 173 4.09 9.16 11.79
C ILE A 173 3.74 10.16 10.69
N VAL A 174 3.20 9.69 9.57
CA VAL A 174 2.82 10.55 8.44
C VAL A 174 1.78 11.58 8.88
N SER A 175 0.68 11.17 9.50
CA SER A 175 -0.37 12.08 9.96
C SER A 175 0.11 13.09 11.01
N THR A 176 1.08 12.71 11.86
CA THR A 176 1.70 13.64 12.81
C THR A 176 2.49 14.72 12.09
N VAL A 177 3.28 14.35 11.08
CA VAL A 177 4.08 15.29 10.28
C VAL A 177 3.17 16.18 9.44
N GLU A 178 2.14 15.64 8.79
CA GLU A 178 1.17 16.41 8.02
C GLU A 178 0.45 17.44 8.89
N ALA A 179 -0.02 17.05 10.08
CA ALA A 179 -0.63 17.96 11.03
C ALA A 179 0.34 19.08 11.46
N ALA A 180 1.61 18.74 11.74
CA ALA A 180 2.61 19.73 12.15
C ALA A 180 2.97 20.71 11.02
N VAL A 181 2.98 20.25 9.77
CA VAL A 181 3.21 21.11 8.60
C VAL A 181 2.04 22.07 8.37
N LEU A 182 0.81 21.61 8.62
CA LEU A 182 -0.41 22.38 8.34
C LEU A 182 -0.89 23.25 9.51
N GLU A 183 -0.51 22.95 10.75
CA GLU A 183 -0.93 23.69 11.97
C GLU A 183 -0.82 25.22 11.86
N PRO A 184 0.26 25.80 11.28
CA PRO A 184 0.36 27.25 11.13
C PRO A 184 -0.63 27.88 10.13
N SER A 185 -1.33 27.05 9.35
CA SER A 185 -2.21 27.47 8.25
C SER A 185 -3.70 27.26 8.56
N VAL A 186 -4.06 26.92 9.80
CA VAL A 186 -5.47 26.77 10.20
C VAL A 186 -6.25 28.06 9.89
N GLY A 187 -7.42 27.90 9.28
CA GLY A 187 -8.27 28.97 8.77
C GLY A 187 -7.96 29.44 7.35
N GLN A 188 -6.87 28.97 6.73
CA GLN A 188 -6.55 29.29 5.34
C GLN A 188 -7.29 28.39 4.35
N THR A 189 -7.55 28.92 3.16
CA THR A 189 -8.13 28.19 2.04
C THR A 189 -7.04 27.59 1.17
N PHE A 190 -7.26 26.36 0.72
CA PHE A 190 -6.39 25.59 -0.16
C PHE A 190 -7.18 25.11 -1.37
N GLN A 191 -6.54 25.06 -2.53
CA GLN A 191 -7.07 24.30 -3.65
C GLN A 191 -6.72 22.82 -3.47
N ALA A 192 -7.72 21.95 -3.59
CA ALA A 192 -7.56 20.51 -3.49
C ALA A 192 -8.41 19.78 -4.55
N VAL A 193 -8.15 18.50 -4.76
CA VAL A 193 -9.01 17.64 -5.61
C VAL A 193 -9.71 16.62 -4.74
N VAL A 194 -11.02 16.43 -4.96
CA VAL A 194 -11.79 15.37 -4.30
C VAL A 194 -11.37 14.02 -4.87
N VAL A 195 -10.67 13.20 -4.09
CA VAL A 195 -10.19 11.88 -4.54
C VAL A 195 -11.13 10.75 -4.15
N ASP A 196 -11.98 10.98 -3.15
CA ASP A 196 -12.97 10.01 -2.68
C ASP A 196 -14.18 10.75 -2.05
N VAL A 197 -15.36 10.15 -2.12
CA VAL A 197 -16.58 10.69 -1.49
C VAL A 197 -17.19 9.58 -0.63
N ASP A 198 -17.67 9.97 0.55
CA ASP A 198 -18.29 9.04 1.49
C ASP A 198 -19.80 9.05 1.31
N GLU A 199 -20.33 8.00 0.69
CA GLU A 199 -21.77 7.88 0.40
C GLU A 199 -22.64 7.70 1.65
N HIS A 200 -22.07 7.32 2.79
CA HIS A 200 -22.82 6.99 4.00
C HIS A 200 -22.78 8.09 5.06
N ASP A 201 -21.59 8.64 5.32
CA ASP A 201 -21.38 9.58 6.43
C ASP A 201 -21.29 11.06 5.98
N GLY A 202 -21.40 11.32 4.67
CA GLY A 202 -21.24 12.66 4.08
C GLY A 202 -19.78 13.13 4.02
N GLY A 203 -19.46 14.09 3.16
CA GLY A 203 -18.09 14.54 2.92
C GLY A 203 -17.25 13.55 2.11
N GLY A 204 -15.93 13.60 2.27
CA GLY A 204 -15.01 12.85 1.42
C GLY A 204 -13.54 13.03 1.77
N THR A 205 -12.67 12.63 0.85
CA THR A 205 -11.22 12.77 0.99
C THR A 205 -10.72 13.69 -0.11
N VAL A 206 -9.88 14.66 0.27
CA VAL A 206 -9.25 15.60 -0.67
C VAL A 206 -7.74 15.42 -0.68
N GLN A 207 -7.13 15.65 -1.84
CA GLN A 207 -5.69 15.70 -2.04
C GLN A 207 -5.29 17.15 -2.32
N LEU A 208 -4.46 17.72 -1.44
CA LEU A 208 -3.79 19.00 -1.68
C LEU A 208 -2.59 18.78 -2.59
N LYS A 209 -2.22 19.83 -3.34
CA LYS A 209 -0.99 19.84 -4.12
C LYS A 209 0.20 20.25 -3.25
N GLU A 210 0.12 21.38 -2.54
CA GLU A 210 1.22 21.92 -1.75
C GLU A 210 0.73 22.36 -0.36
N PRO A 211 1.11 21.64 0.72
CA PRO A 211 1.83 20.36 0.73
C PRO A 211 0.97 19.21 0.16
N ALA A 212 1.60 18.15 -0.34
CA ALA A 212 0.90 16.97 -0.87
C ALA A 212 0.33 16.12 0.28
N VAL A 213 -0.82 16.56 0.81
CA VAL A 213 -1.51 15.95 1.95
C VAL A 213 -2.85 15.41 1.51
N THR A 214 -3.16 14.19 1.96
CA THR A 214 -4.48 13.56 1.83
C THR A 214 -5.23 13.67 3.14
N ALA A 215 -6.39 14.33 3.16
CA ALA A 215 -7.14 14.55 4.40
C ALA A 215 -8.65 14.45 4.21
N ARG A 216 -9.38 14.24 5.31
CA ARG A 216 -10.85 14.28 5.32
C ARG A 216 -11.31 15.70 5.02
N CYS A 217 -12.30 15.82 4.15
CA CYS A 217 -13.04 17.03 3.88
C CYS A 217 -14.51 16.82 4.27
N GLU A 218 -15.03 17.69 5.11
CA GLU A 218 -16.46 17.81 5.38
C GLU A 218 -17.11 18.68 4.29
N GLY A 219 -18.38 18.43 3.98
CA GLY A 219 -19.11 19.14 2.93
C GLY A 219 -20.14 18.26 2.24
N ASP A 220 -21.22 18.88 1.79
CA ASP A 220 -22.27 18.21 1.02
C ASP A 220 -21.92 18.24 -0.48
N ASP A 221 -22.33 17.20 -1.21
CA ASP A 221 -22.21 17.11 -2.67
C ASP A 221 -20.80 17.38 -3.23
N LEU A 222 -19.76 16.86 -2.56
CA LEU A 222 -18.37 17.01 -3.02
C LEU A 222 -18.19 16.46 -4.46
N PRO A 223 -17.72 17.28 -5.42
CA PRO A 223 -17.60 16.86 -6.80
C PRO A 223 -16.38 15.96 -7.01
N LEU A 224 -16.61 14.65 -7.08
CA LEU A 224 -15.55 13.65 -7.20
C LEU A 224 -14.67 13.88 -8.43
N GLY A 225 -13.36 14.04 -8.22
CA GLY A 225 -12.35 14.26 -9.26
C GLY A 225 -12.18 15.71 -9.67
N GLU A 226 -12.99 16.64 -9.15
CA GLU A 226 -12.89 18.06 -9.46
C GLU A 226 -12.04 18.81 -8.44
N ARG A 227 -11.54 19.98 -8.86
CA ARG A 227 -10.84 20.93 -8.00
C ARG A 227 -11.85 21.72 -7.18
N VAL A 228 -11.61 21.81 -5.88
CA VAL A 228 -12.43 22.53 -4.92
C VAL A 228 -11.54 23.40 -4.03
N ASP A 229 -12.09 24.53 -3.58
CA ASP A 229 -11.47 25.33 -2.54
C ASP A 229 -11.97 24.84 -1.18
N VAL A 230 -11.02 24.50 -0.31
CA VAL A 230 -11.27 23.91 1.01
C VAL A 230 -10.57 24.72 2.09
N THR A 231 -11.24 24.96 3.21
CA THR A 231 -10.65 25.66 4.36
C THR A 231 -10.10 24.64 5.34
N LEU A 232 -8.86 24.83 5.79
CA LEU A 232 -8.27 24.01 6.85
C LEU A 232 -8.90 24.38 8.20
N GLU A 233 -9.75 23.52 8.74
CA GLU A 233 -10.44 23.78 10.02
C GLU A 233 -9.65 23.26 11.21
N VAL A 234 -9.00 22.10 11.05
CA VAL A 234 -8.28 21.44 12.13
C VAL A 234 -6.95 20.91 11.61
N ALA A 235 -5.88 21.23 12.32
CA ALA A 235 -4.59 20.53 12.26
C ALA A 235 -4.08 20.38 13.69
N ASP A 236 -4.18 19.17 14.25
CA ASP A 236 -3.84 18.85 15.65
C ASP A 236 -2.79 17.74 15.68
N VAL A 237 -1.57 18.11 16.05
CA VAL A 237 -0.41 17.20 16.12
C VAL A 237 -0.60 16.12 17.18
N THR A 238 -1.25 16.45 18.30
CA THR A 238 -1.47 15.50 19.41
C THR A 238 -2.48 14.43 19.01
N LYS A 239 -3.55 14.83 18.32
CA LYS A 239 -4.58 13.92 17.81
C LYS A 239 -4.21 13.29 16.47
N ARG A 240 -3.15 13.78 15.81
CA ARG A 240 -2.73 13.37 14.46
C ARG A 240 -3.85 13.55 13.44
N LEU A 241 -4.52 14.69 13.54
CA LEU A 241 -5.77 14.95 12.82
C LEU A 241 -5.63 16.18 11.94
N VAL A 242 -6.00 16.03 10.67
CA VAL A 242 -6.19 17.13 9.72
C VAL A 242 -7.61 17.04 9.17
N ARG A 243 -8.35 18.15 9.18
CA ARG A 243 -9.68 18.25 8.58
C ARG A 243 -9.85 19.53 7.80
N PHE A 244 -10.49 19.38 6.66
CA PHE A 244 -10.92 20.46 5.80
C PHE A 244 -12.44 20.53 5.75
N ALA A 245 -12.97 21.69 5.38
CA ALA A 245 -14.36 21.85 4.97
C ALA A 245 -14.40 22.47 3.57
N ALA A 246 -15.27 21.95 2.70
CA ALA A 246 -15.48 22.53 1.38
C ALA A 246 -16.21 23.87 1.52
N LEU A 247 -15.76 24.86 0.76
CA LEU A 247 -16.51 26.09 0.61
C LEU A 247 -17.75 25.77 -0.23
N ALA A 248 -18.94 26.14 0.28
CA ALA A 248 -20.16 26.03 -0.52
C ALA A 248 -19.95 26.79 -1.84
N PRO A 249 -20.30 26.21 -3.00
CA PRO A 249 -20.25 26.96 -4.25
C PRO A 249 -21.15 28.18 -4.10
N ASP A 250 -20.62 29.36 -4.41
CA ASP A 250 -21.35 30.62 -4.37
C ASP A 250 -22.61 30.45 -5.23
N ARG A 251 -23.78 30.31 -4.58
CA ARG A 251 -25.06 30.16 -5.29
C ARG A 251 -25.40 31.51 -5.91
N THR A 252 -24.84 31.77 -7.10
CA THR A 252 -25.23 32.90 -7.95
C THR A 252 -26.26 32.48 -8.98
#